data_AF-A0A1V3FZB8-F1
#
_entry.id   AF-A0A1V3FZB8-F1
#
_cell.length_a   1.000
_cell.length_b   1.000
_cell.length_c   1.000
_cell.angle_alpha   90.00
_cell.angle_beta   90.00
_cell.angle_gamma   90.00
#
_symmetry.space_group_name_H-M   'P 1'
#
loop_
_entity.id
_entity.type
_entity.pdbx_description
1 polymer ?
#
loop_
_entity_poly.entity_id
_entity_poly.type
_entity_poly.pdbx_seq_one_letter_code
_entity_poly.pdbx_strand_id
1 'polypeptide(L)'
;MSIPGIGRVLKDAGIEHTLTDGWKDRVWVRLDEKGRPYNFDWTDIRAVTVHTTESDPAAFRRGEDAPTLQWVINGQGYHTYSLLIGRSGRVYVISAHPGAQAGYGVWPHTGRVGSVIPENQGNSYSLGVAMDASVQYPPTREQLEALARVLHALQEEWDGELEIIGHGEYNGFQVRTDPTGVPGGMDAVRAAAKRGTWEKPAHKQAAPAGTLSYVVRPGDTLSKIGRTFGVPATVIARDNKIANPNQIVAGQELTIRPGARVHVVDKGESYWGIGRRYGLTPERLAALNGKTTKDTIYPGDILRLA
;
A
#
# COMPACT_ATOMS: atom_id res chain seq x y z
N MET A 1 3.96 -20.11 -26.13
CA MET A 1 4.86 -18.98 -26.46
C MET A 1 5.33 -18.35 -25.15
N SER A 2 6.63 -18.09 -24.99
CA SER A 2 7.16 -17.32 -23.87
C SER A 2 6.57 -15.90 -23.91
N ILE A 3 6.10 -15.40 -22.76
CA ILE A 3 5.73 -13.98 -22.61
C ILE A 3 7.05 -13.28 -22.26
N PRO A 4 7.56 -12.33 -23.06
CA PRO A 4 8.75 -11.55 -22.71
C PRO A 4 8.38 -10.31 -21.86
N GLY A 5 9.37 -9.70 -21.22
CA GLY A 5 9.21 -8.42 -20.52
C GLY A 5 8.23 -8.46 -19.34
N ILE A 6 7.53 -7.35 -19.09
CA ILE A 6 6.64 -7.18 -17.91
C ILE A 6 5.58 -8.28 -17.81
N GLY A 7 5.00 -8.73 -18.92
CA GLY A 7 4.00 -9.81 -18.90
C GLY A 7 4.57 -11.14 -18.35
N ARG A 8 5.87 -11.40 -18.56
CA ARG A 8 6.59 -12.53 -17.94
C ARG A 8 6.60 -12.39 -16.43
N VAL A 9 7.06 -11.24 -15.96
CA VAL A 9 7.23 -10.93 -14.54
C VAL A 9 5.92 -11.11 -13.80
N LEU A 10 4.82 -10.59 -14.36
CA LEU A 10 3.49 -10.75 -13.79
C LEU A 10 3.04 -12.22 -13.76
N LYS A 11 3.29 -12.97 -14.84
CA LYS A 11 2.95 -14.39 -14.90
C LYS A 11 3.73 -15.20 -13.85
N ASP A 12 5.04 -14.99 -13.76
CA ASP A 12 5.94 -15.70 -12.85
C ASP A 12 5.57 -15.40 -11.39
N ALA A 13 5.10 -14.18 -11.10
CA ALA A 13 4.57 -13.77 -9.79
C ALA A 13 3.11 -14.21 -9.51
N GLY A 14 2.48 -14.95 -10.42
CA GLY A 14 1.09 -15.42 -10.28
C GLY A 14 0.05 -14.28 -10.24
N ILE A 15 0.33 -13.16 -10.92
CA ILE A 15 -0.57 -12.02 -11.03
C ILE A 15 -1.43 -12.20 -12.28
N GLU A 16 -2.75 -12.32 -12.09
CA GLU A 16 -3.70 -12.36 -13.21
C GLU A 16 -3.64 -11.03 -13.96
N HIS A 17 -3.45 -11.12 -15.29
CA HIS A 17 -3.33 -9.95 -16.13
C HIS A 17 -3.90 -10.19 -17.53
N THR A 18 -4.29 -9.10 -18.17
CA THR A 18 -4.75 -9.07 -19.57
C THR A 18 -3.67 -8.42 -20.43
N LEU A 19 -3.25 -9.11 -21.49
CA LEU A 19 -2.38 -8.54 -22.51
C LEU A 19 -3.24 -7.79 -23.54
N THR A 20 -3.05 -6.48 -23.69
CA THR A 20 -3.84 -5.69 -24.67
C THR A 20 -3.36 -5.90 -26.10
N ASP A 21 -4.22 -5.72 -27.09
CA ASP A 21 -3.85 -5.91 -28.50
C ASP A 21 -2.67 -5.01 -28.90
N GLY A 22 -1.62 -5.60 -29.48
CA GLY A 22 -0.41 -4.87 -29.86
C GLY A 22 0.54 -4.48 -28.71
N TRP A 23 0.33 -4.98 -27.48
CA TRP A 23 1.16 -4.63 -26.31
C TRP A 23 2.67 -4.84 -26.51
N LYS A 24 3.08 -5.85 -27.29
CA LYS A 24 4.50 -6.16 -27.53
C LYS A 24 5.20 -5.10 -28.36
N ASP A 25 4.49 -4.57 -29.35
CA ASP A 25 5.03 -3.69 -30.38
C ASP A 25 4.79 -2.21 -30.05
N ARG A 26 3.99 -1.94 -29.02
CA ARG A 26 3.66 -0.58 -28.59
C ARG A 26 4.87 0.06 -27.91
N VAL A 27 5.42 1.10 -28.53
CA VAL A 27 6.63 1.81 -28.07
C VAL A 27 6.39 3.32 -28.10
N TRP A 28 6.87 4.03 -27.08
CA TRP A 28 6.73 5.50 -26.97
C TRP A 28 7.99 6.27 -27.42
N VAL A 29 8.99 5.59 -28.01
CA VAL A 29 10.29 6.24 -28.27
C VAL A 29 10.24 7.40 -29.27
N ARG A 30 11.06 8.43 -29.00
CA ARG A 30 11.59 9.30 -30.05
C ARG A 30 12.30 8.43 -31.07
N LEU A 31 11.96 8.64 -32.33
CA LEU A 31 12.76 8.13 -33.42
C LEU A 31 14.06 8.93 -33.47
N ASP A 32 15.20 8.28 -33.74
CA ASP A 32 16.41 8.99 -34.09
C ASP A 32 16.23 9.75 -35.43
N GLU A 33 17.22 10.53 -35.84
CA GLU A 33 17.17 11.30 -37.10
C GLU A 33 16.93 10.43 -38.35
N LYS A 34 17.05 9.10 -38.23
CA LYS A 34 16.83 8.11 -39.29
C LYS A 34 15.50 7.36 -39.15
N GLY A 35 14.62 7.79 -38.25
CA GLY A 35 13.32 7.14 -38.05
C GLY A 35 13.40 5.83 -37.27
N ARG A 36 14.51 5.53 -36.60
CA ARG A 36 14.70 4.28 -35.85
C ARG A 36 14.29 4.48 -34.39
N PRO A 37 13.57 3.53 -33.78
CA PRO A 37 13.37 3.49 -32.33
C PRO A 37 14.70 3.73 -31.61
N TYR A 38 14.76 4.70 -30.70
CA TYR A 38 15.90 4.83 -29.78
C TYR A 38 16.14 3.46 -29.12
N ASN A 39 17.38 2.98 -29.07
CA ASN A 39 17.73 1.66 -28.53
C ASN A 39 17.35 1.63 -27.04
N PHE A 40 16.15 1.16 -26.75
CA PHE A 40 15.69 0.91 -25.40
C PHE A 40 16.39 -0.33 -24.87
N ASP A 41 17.17 -0.17 -23.80
CA ASP A 41 17.71 -1.28 -23.03
C ASP A 41 16.94 -1.41 -21.72
N TRP A 42 16.50 -2.62 -21.40
CA TRP A 42 15.87 -2.92 -20.12
C TRP A 42 16.82 -2.68 -18.93
N THR A 43 18.13 -2.77 -19.17
CA THR A 43 19.14 -2.42 -18.17
C THR A 43 19.17 -0.92 -17.88
N ASP A 44 18.42 -0.08 -18.59
CA ASP A 44 18.30 1.35 -18.33
C ASP A 44 17.16 1.71 -17.39
N ILE A 45 16.25 0.78 -17.08
CA ILE A 45 15.17 1.09 -16.12
C ILE A 45 15.76 1.24 -14.71
N ARG A 46 15.38 2.35 -14.05
CA ARG A 46 15.83 2.74 -12.70
C ARG A 46 14.67 2.82 -11.71
N ALA A 47 13.46 2.98 -12.22
CA ALA A 47 12.29 3.21 -11.38
C ALA A 47 10.98 2.67 -11.95
N VAL A 48 9.99 2.61 -11.07
CA VAL A 48 8.57 2.55 -11.42
C VAL A 48 7.92 3.86 -10.97
N THR A 49 7.31 4.57 -11.90
CA THR A 49 6.49 5.75 -11.62
C THR A 49 5.04 5.31 -11.44
N VAL A 50 4.48 5.62 -10.27
CA VAL A 50 3.12 5.28 -9.87
C VAL A 50 2.20 6.45 -10.17
N HIS A 51 1.06 6.15 -10.78
CA HIS A 51 0.06 7.11 -11.23
C HIS A 51 -1.34 6.75 -10.77
N THR A 52 -2.19 7.77 -10.72
CA THR A 52 -3.65 7.62 -10.86
C THR A 52 -4.06 8.31 -12.15
N THR A 53 -5.07 7.79 -12.84
CA THR A 53 -5.43 8.33 -14.16
C THR A 53 -6.06 9.72 -14.11
N GLU A 54 -6.49 10.19 -12.93
CA GLU A 54 -7.08 11.51 -12.68
C GLU A 54 -8.19 11.88 -13.68
N SER A 55 -8.89 10.86 -14.17
CA SER A 55 -9.95 11.03 -15.14
C SER A 55 -11.21 11.62 -14.51
N ASP A 56 -11.99 12.30 -15.34
CA ASP A 56 -13.25 12.91 -14.93
C ASP A 56 -14.15 11.87 -14.23
N PRO A 57 -14.82 12.22 -13.12
CA PRO A 57 -15.84 11.40 -12.46
C PRO A 57 -16.80 10.68 -13.41
N ALA A 58 -17.15 11.30 -14.53
CA ALA A 58 -18.03 10.76 -15.56
C ALA A 58 -17.52 9.45 -16.17
N ALA A 59 -16.20 9.25 -16.26
CA ALA A 59 -15.60 8.03 -16.79
C ALA A 59 -15.97 6.80 -15.94
N PHE A 60 -16.11 6.99 -14.62
CA PHE A 60 -16.36 5.90 -13.67
C PHE A 60 -17.85 5.57 -13.49
N ARG A 61 -18.77 6.45 -13.92
CA ARG A 61 -20.23 6.31 -13.66
C ARG A 61 -20.85 5.05 -14.26
N ARG A 62 -20.25 4.47 -15.31
CA ARG A 62 -20.79 3.28 -15.98
C ARG A 62 -20.41 1.97 -15.27
N GLY A 63 -19.59 2.03 -14.21
CA GLY A 63 -19.17 0.84 -13.45
C GLY A 63 -18.24 -0.11 -14.22
N GLU A 64 -17.61 0.38 -15.30
CA GLU A 64 -16.58 -0.36 -16.02
C GLU A 64 -15.35 -0.59 -15.12
N ASP A 65 -14.67 -1.71 -15.30
CA ASP A 65 -13.47 -2.03 -14.53
C ASP A 65 -12.31 -1.10 -14.86
N ALA A 66 -12.01 -0.88 -16.14
CA ALA A 66 -10.93 -0.01 -16.59
C ALA A 66 -11.45 1.04 -17.60
N PRO A 67 -12.24 2.03 -17.14
CA PRO A 67 -12.92 2.98 -18.02
C PRO A 67 -11.98 3.85 -18.85
N THR A 68 -10.71 3.98 -18.46
CA THR A 68 -9.73 4.79 -19.21
C THR A 68 -8.85 3.95 -20.12
N LEU A 69 -8.99 2.62 -20.13
CA LEU A 69 -8.08 1.70 -20.82
C LEU A 69 -7.83 2.09 -22.28
N GLN A 70 -8.88 2.36 -23.06
CA GLN A 70 -8.73 2.74 -24.46
C GLN A 70 -8.02 4.09 -24.64
N TRP A 71 -8.28 5.03 -23.73
CA TRP A 71 -7.60 6.32 -23.74
C TRP A 71 -6.11 6.18 -23.35
N VAL A 72 -5.80 5.35 -22.35
CA VAL A 72 -4.41 5.03 -21.96
C VAL A 72 -3.64 4.34 -23.09
N ILE A 73 -4.33 3.53 -23.90
CA ILE A 73 -3.73 2.81 -25.04
C ILE A 73 -3.33 3.76 -26.17
N ASN A 74 -4.21 4.70 -26.56
CA ASN A 74 -3.97 5.52 -27.76
C ASN A 74 -4.70 6.88 -27.77
N GLY A 75 -5.20 7.37 -26.65
CA GLY A 75 -5.98 8.60 -26.58
C GLY A 75 -5.23 9.86 -27.02
N GLN A 76 -3.90 9.82 -26.97
CA GLN A 76 -3.02 10.90 -27.46
C GLN A 76 -2.30 10.55 -28.79
N GLY A 77 -2.67 9.44 -29.45
CA GLY A 77 -1.93 8.89 -30.59
C GLY A 77 -0.72 8.03 -30.20
N TYR A 78 -0.53 7.79 -28.90
CA TYR A 78 0.47 6.90 -28.31
C TYR A 78 -0.01 6.42 -26.93
N HIS A 79 0.62 5.40 -26.34
CA HIS A 79 0.27 4.95 -24.99
C HIS A 79 0.91 5.79 -23.90
N THR A 80 0.20 5.90 -22.78
CA THR A 80 0.68 6.66 -21.62
C THR A 80 1.47 5.80 -20.66
N TYR A 81 0.95 4.64 -20.26
CA TYR A 81 1.53 3.79 -19.20
C TYR A 81 1.94 2.43 -19.72
N SER A 82 2.84 1.74 -19.01
CA SER A 82 3.20 0.34 -19.30
C SER A 82 2.12 -0.61 -18.77
N LEU A 83 1.56 -0.30 -17.60
CA LEU A 83 0.50 -1.05 -16.93
C LEU A 83 -0.65 -0.12 -16.49
N LEU A 84 -1.87 -0.64 -16.58
CA LEU A 84 -3.06 -0.04 -15.95
C LEU A 84 -3.71 -1.06 -15.00
N ILE A 85 -4.12 -0.61 -13.82
CA ILE A 85 -4.85 -1.41 -12.84
C ILE A 85 -6.30 -0.92 -12.77
N GLY A 86 -7.22 -1.75 -13.24
CA GLY A 86 -8.67 -1.48 -13.18
C GLY A 86 -9.21 -1.49 -11.75
N ARG A 87 -10.44 -0.98 -11.56
CA ARG A 87 -11.13 -0.84 -10.27
C ARG A 87 -11.21 -2.14 -9.46
N SER A 88 -11.30 -3.30 -10.12
CA SER A 88 -11.33 -4.63 -9.50
C SER A 88 -9.95 -5.18 -9.12
N GLY A 89 -8.86 -4.45 -9.40
CA GLY A 89 -7.49 -4.93 -9.24
C GLY A 89 -6.96 -5.73 -10.43
N ARG A 90 -7.75 -5.92 -11.49
CA ARG A 90 -7.29 -6.54 -12.74
C ARG A 90 -6.17 -5.69 -13.37
N VAL A 91 -5.06 -6.34 -13.72
CA VAL A 91 -3.90 -5.70 -14.34
C VAL A 91 -3.96 -5.83 -15.86
N TYR A 92 -3.77 -4.71 -16.57
CA TYR A 92 -3.73 -4.66 -18.02
C TYR A 92 -2.32 -4.29 -18.46
N VAL A 93 -1.70 -5.15 -19.26
CA VAL A 93 -0.40 -4.89 -19.89
C VAL A 93 -0.65 -4.09 -21.17
N ILE A 94 -0.30 -2.81 -21.10
CA ILE A 94 -0.47 -1.84 -22.18
C ILE A 94 0.73 -1.90 -23.11
N SER A 95 1.94 -1.95 -22.58
CA SER A 95 3.15 -1.94 -23.39
C SER A 95 4.23 -2.78 -22.73
N ALA A 96 5.03 -3.44 -23.57
CA ALA A 96 6.30 -4.01 -23.16
C ALA A 96 7.38 -2.95 -22.90
N HIS A 97 7.10 -1.66 -23.02
CA HIS A 97 8.08 -0.57 -22.94
C HIS A 97 7.55 0.55 -22.04
N PRO A 98 8.42 1.51 -21.64
CA PRO A 98 7.96 2.76 -21.07
C PRO A 98 6.97 3.49 -21.98
N GLY A 99 6.13 4.32 -21.36
CA GLY A 99 5.14 5.15 -22.05
C GLY A 99 5.34 6.66 -21.81
N ALA A 100 4.42 7.45 -22.35
CA ALA A 100 4.37 8.90 -22.24
C ALA A 100 3.94 9.41 -20.84
N GLN A 101 4.57 8.97 -19.76
CA GLN A 101 3.96 9.03 -18.43
C GLN A 101 4.45 10.12 -17.47
N ALA A 102 5.76 10.28 -17.31
CA ALA A 102 6.42 11.06 -16.27
C ALA A 102 6.81 12.48 -16.72
N GLY A 103 7.26 12.64 -17.97
CA GLY A 103 7.63 13.94 -18.54
C GLY A 103 8.77 14.65 -17.78
N TYR A 104 8.59 15.95 -17.51
CA TYR A 104 9.57 16.81 -16.85
C TYR A 104 9.59 16.60 -15.32
N GLY A 105 10.77 16.47 -14.75
CA GLY A 105 10.95 16.20 -13.33
C GLY A 105 12.40 15.85 -12.97
N VAL A 106 12.64 15.71 -11.67
CA VAL A 106 13.93 15.33 -11.11
C VAL A 106 13.71 14.35 -9.95
N TRP A 107 14.56 13.34 -9.85
CA TRP A 107 14.57 12.44 -8.69
C TRP A 107 15.92 12.60 -7.96
N PRO A 108 15.93 12.90 -6.65
CA PRO A 108 17.18 13.06 -5.92
C PRO A 108 17.96 11.74 -5.87
N HIS A 109 19.29 11.83 -5.97
CA HIS A 109 20.15 10.67 -5.83
C HIS A 109 19.96 10.01 -4.45
N THR A 110 19.50 8.76 -4.43
CA THR A 110 19.30 7.97 -3.20
C THR A 110 20.60 7.33 -2.69
N GLY A 111 21.74 7.60 -3.34
CA GLY A 111 23.05 7.06 -3.00
C GLY A 111 23.34 5.68 -3.60
N ARG A 112 22.38 5.07 -4.32
CA ARG A 112 22.59 3.84 -5.10
C ARG A 112 23.04 4.20 -6.51
N VAL A 113 24.08 3.54 -7.02
CA VAL A 113 24.68 3.85 -8.33
C VAL A 113 23.67 3.63 -9.47
N GLY A 114 22.74 2.69 -9.29
CA GLY A 114 21.71 2.31 -10.28
C GLY A 114 20.35 3.00 -10.12
N SER A 115 20.19 4.02 -9.28
CA SER A 115 18.87 4.69 -9.07
C SER A 115 18.74 6.06 -9.75
N VAL A 116 19.79 6.52 -10.43
CA VAL A 116 19.84 7.86 -11.01
C VAL A 116 18.95 7.95 -12.25
N ILE A 117 17.93 8.79 -12.17
CA ILE A 117 17.12 9.19 -13.32
C ILE A 117 17.66 10.53 -13.82
N PRO A 118 18.19 10.62 -15.05
CA PRO A 118 18.57 11.91 -15.62
C PRO A 118 17.39 12.88 -15.63
N GLU A 119 17.67 14.15 -15.33
CA GLU A 119 16.65 15.19 -15.29
C GLU A 119 15.81 15.20 -16.57
N ASN A 120 14.48 15.28 -16.42
CA ASN A 120 13.51 15.29 -17.51
C ASN A 120 13.49 14.02 -18.40
N GLN A 121 14.07 12.91 -17.95
CA GLN A 121 14.11 11.65 -18.70
C GLN A 121 13.31 10.51 -18.07
N GLY A 122 12.38 10.80 -17.15
CA GLY A 122 11.55 9.80 -16.46
C GLY A 122 10.86 8.81 -17.40
N ASN A 123 10.41 9.25 -18.58
CA ASN A 123 9.79 8.34 -19.55
C ASN A 123 10.76 7.30 -20.14
N SER A 124 12.07 7.56 -20.15
CA SER A 124 13.06 6.64 -20.71
C SER A 124 13.64 5.69 -19.66
N TYR A 125 13.64 6.10 -18.40
CA TYR A 125 14.29 5.39 -17.29
C TYR A 125 13.29 4.81 -16.28
N SER A 126 11.99 4.93 -16.50
CA SER A 126 10.98 4.36 -15.62
C SER A 126 9.82 3.69 -16.35
N LEU A 127 9.30 2.63 -15.72
CA LEU A 127 8.05 1.99 -16.13
C LEU A 127 6.86 2.70 -15.49
N GLY A 128 5.73 2.72 -16.19
CA GLY A 128 4.53 3.41 -15.70
C GLY A 128 3.44 2.47 -15.25
N VAL A 129 3.04 2.61 -13.99
CA VAL A 129 1.94 1.83 -13.41
C VAL A 129 0.87 2.78 -12.91
N ALA A 130 -0.25 2.81 -13.63
CA ALA A 130 -1.40 3.63 -13.27
C ALA A 130 -2.51 2.81 -12.63
N MET A 131 -3.22 3.41 -11.68
CA MET A 131 -4.51 2.93 -11.21
C MET A 131 -5.62 3.78 -11.82
N ASP A 132 -6.69 3.13 -12.26
CA ASP A 132 -7.91 3.83 -12.66
C ASP A 132 -8.62 4.42 -11.44
N ALA A 133 -8.26 5.65 -11.13
CA ALA A 133 -8.63 6.35 -9.91
C ALA A 133 -8.39 7.85 -10.07
N SER A 134 -9.03 8.62 -9.20
CA SER A 134 -8.85 10.06 -9.06
C SER A 134 -9.16 10.49 -7.63
N VAL A 135 -8.99 11.77 -7.32
CA VAL A 135 -9.38 12.33 -6.01
C VAL A 135 -10.84 12.00 -5.65
N GLN A 136 -11.75 12.00 -6.63
CA GLN A 136 -13.18 11.74 -6.42
C GLN A 136 -13.53 10.24 -6.47
N TYR A 137 -12.69 9.43 -7.13
CA TYR A 137 -12.80 7.97 -7.18
C TYR A 137 -11.48 7.37 -6.69
N PRO A 138 -11.22 7.40 -5.37
CA PRO A 138 -9.93 6.98 -4.83
C PRO A 138 -9.65 5.50 -5.15
N PRO A 139 -8.38 5.07 -5.15
CA PRO A 139 -8.01 3.68 -5.39
C PRO A 139 -8.79 2.71 -4.49
N THR A 140 -9.29 1.61 -5.07
CA THR A 140 -9.92 0.52 -4.29
C THR A 140 -8.88 -0.26 -3.50
N ARG A 141 -9.34 -1.07 -2.54
CA ARG A 141 -8.47 -2.03 -1.84
C ARG A 141 -7.84 -3.02 -2.82
N GLU A 142 -8.61 -3.48 -3.79
CA GLU A 142 -8.19 -4.45 -4.80
C GLU A 142 -7.11 -3.85 -5.73
N GLN A 143 -7.26 -2.58 -6.11
CA GLN A 143 -6.22 -1.84 -6.85
C GLN A 143 -4.93 -1.71 -6.06
N LEU A 144 -5.04 -1.35 -4.78
CA LEU A 144 -3.87 -1.17 -3.93
C LEU A 144 -3.14 -2.51 -3.68
N GLU A 145 -3.89 -3.61 -3.51
CA GLU A 145 -3.33 -4.96 -3.41
C GLU A 145 -2.63 -5.38 -4.71
N ALA A 146 -3.27 -5.18 -5.86
CA ALA A 146 -2.67 -5.45 -7.15
C ALA A 146 -1.41 -4.61 -7.38
N LEU A 147 -1.44 -3.32 -7.03
CA LEU A 147 -0.29 -2.42 -7.12
C LEU A 147 0.87 -2.94 -6.27
N ALA A 148 0.62 -3.32 -5.02
CA ALA A 148 1.66 -3.84 -4.13
C ALA A 148 2.33 -5.10 -4.71
N ARG A 149 1.54 -6.03 -5.25
CA ARG A 149 2.04 -7.26 -5.88
C ARG A 149 2.84 -6.98 -7.15
N VAL A 150 2.33 -6.09 -8.00
CA VAL A 150 3.01 -5.67 -9.24
C VAL A 150 4.36 -5.02 -8.93
N LEU A 151 4.38 -4.05 -8.01
CA LEU A 151 5.61 -3.35 -7.64
C LEU A 151 6.63 -4.30 -7.00
N HIS A 152 6.17 -5.23 -6.14
CA HIS A 152 7.05 -6.25 -5.57
C HIS A 152 7.67 -7.13 -6.65
N ALA A 153 6.88 -7.65 -7.58
CA ALA A 153 7.36 -8.49 -8.66
C ALA A 153 8.37 -7.77 -9.57
N LEU A 154 8.11 -6.48 -9.87
CA LEU A 154 9.05 -5.65 -10.63
C LEU A 154 10.34 -5.38 -9.84
N GLN A 155 10.25 -5.14 -8.53
CA GLN A 155 11.45 -4.98 -7.71
C GLN A 155 12.31 -6.25 -7.68
N GLU A 156 11.71 -7.43 -7.52
CA GLU A 156 12.43 -8.72 -7.54
C GLU A 156 13.13 -8.97 -8.88
N GLU A 157 12.49 -8.61 -10.01
CA GLU A 157 13.09 -8.74 -11.34
C GLU A 157 14.35 -7.86 -11.54
N TRP A 158 14.47 -6.76 -10.78
CA TRP A 158 15.62 -5.84 -10.81
C TRP A 158 16.44 -5.91 -9.52
N ASP A 159 16.48 -7.08 -8.87
CA ASP A 159 17.29 -7.33 -7.65
C ASP A 159 17.05 -6.31 -6.50
N GLY A 160 15.86 -5.70 -6.46
CA GLY A 160 15.48 -4.68 -5.47
C GLY A 160 16.01 -3.27 -5.74
N GLU A 161 16.65 -3.03 -6.89
CA GLU A 161 17.28 -1.75 -7.23
C GLU A 161 16.30 -0.72 -7.81
N LEU A 162 15.10 -1.12 -8.23
CA LEU A 162 14.10 -0.17 -8.73
C LEU A 162 13.59 0.75 -7.62
N GLU A 163 13.69 2.06 -7.90
CA GLU A 163 13.00 3.10 -7.16
C GLU A 163 11.49 3.02 -7.39
N ILE A 164 10.70 3.34 -6.37
CA ILE A 164 9.25 3.49 -6.47
C ILE A 164 8.92 4.94 -6.20
N ILE A 165 8.46 5.64 -7.23
CA ILE A 165 8.27 7.09 -7.21
C ILE A 165 6.83 7.44 -7.59
N GLY A 166 6.24 8.42 -6.90
CA GLY A 166 5.00 9.03 -7.33
C GLY A 166 5.27 10.05 -8.43
N HIS A 167 4.37 10.19 -9.40
CA HIS A 167 4.54 11.17 -10.47
C HIS A 167 4.68 12.62 -9.95
N GLY A 168 3.91 12.97 -8.93
CA GLY A 168 4.00 14.25 -8.24
C GLY A 168 5.35 14.42 -7.53
N GLU A 169 5.88 13.37 -6.90
CA GLU A 169 7.21 13.44 -6.27
C GLU A 169 8.31 13.65 -7.33
N TYR A 170 8.24 12.95 -8.46
CA TYR A 170 9.17 13.12 -9.58
C TYR A 170 9.11 14.53 -10.19
N ASN A 171 7.92 15.11 -10.30
CA ASN A 171 7.73 16.48 -10.78
C ASN A 171 7.98 17.54 -9.69
N GLY A 172 8.35 17.15 -8.46
CA GLY A 172 8.48 18.07 -7.33
C GLY A 172 7.18 18.80 -6.97
N PHE A 173 6.04 18.20 -7.29
CA PHE A 173 4.68 18.72 -7.08
C PHE A 173 4.42 20.10 -7.71
N GLN A 174 5.15 20.46 -8.76
CA GLN A 174 4.99 21.76 -9.43
C GLN A 174 3.67 21.84 -10.22
N VAL A 175 3.36 20.78 -10.98
CA VAL A 175 2.18 20.69 -11.84
C VAL A 175 1.44 19.37 -11.61
N ARG A 176 2.16 18.30 -11.29
CA ARG A 176 1.60 16.96 -11.11
C ARG A 176 1.43 16.64 -9.63
N THR A 177 0.32 16.00 -9.29
CA THR A 177 -0.03 15.65 -7.90
C THR A 177 -0.39 14.18 -7.73
N ASP A 178 -0.50 13.41 -8.82
CA ASP A 178 -0.77 11.98 -8.79
C ASP A 178 0.44 11.17 -8.30
N PRO A 179 0.23 9.98 -7.69
CA PRO A 179 -1.05 9.32 -7.46
C PRO A 179 -1.84 9.95 -6.31
N THR A 180 -3.12 10.27 -6.54
CA THR A 180 -4.00 10.85 -5.51
C THR A 180 -4.88 9.80 -4.84
N GLY A 181 -5.45 10.15 -3.68
CA GLY A 181 -6.40 9.28 -2.96
C GLY A 181 -5.79 8.03 -2.32
N VAL A 182 -4.48 7.80 -2.43
CA VAL A 182 -3.78 6.66 -1.83
C VAL A 182 -3.70 6.82 -0.31
N PRO A 183 -4.27 5.91 0.50
CA PRO A 183 -4.17 6.00 1.96
C PRO A 183 -2.71 5.88 2.43
N GLY A 184 -2.23 6.90 3.15
CA GLY A 184 -0.84 6.96 3.61
C GLY A 184 0.19 7.33 2.54
N GLY A 185 -0.25 7.72 1.35
CA GLY A 185 0.61 8.24 0.27
C GLY A 185 1.66 7.24 -0.23
N MET A 186 2.71 7.77 -0.86
CA MET A 186 3.77 6.95 -1.46
C MET A 186 4.59 6.15 -0.44
N ASP A 187 4.70 6.60 0.80
CA ASP A 187 5.36 5.83 1.87
C ASP A 187 4.62 4.52 2.15
N ALA A 188 3.28 4.54 2.14
CA ALA A 188 2.47 3.34 2.28
C ALA A 188 2.64 2.41 1.06
N VAL A 189 2.73 2.97 -0.15
CA VAL A 189 2.99 2.22 -1.39
C VAL A 189 4.34 1.51 -1.34
N ARG A 190 5.42 2.23 -1.02
CA ARG A 190 6.77 1.65 -0.89
C ARG A 190 6.80 0.56 0.17
N ALA A 191 6.17 0.79 1.32
CA ALA A 191 6.09 -0.20 2.37
C ALA A 191 5.30 -1.45 1.94
N ALA A 192 4.24 -1.29 1.15
CA ALA A 192 3.44 -2.38 0.62
C ALA A 192 4.18 -3.18 -0.46
N ALA A 193 4.86 -2.50 -1.38
CA ALA A 193 5.72 -3.13 -2.39
C ALA A 193 6.80 -4.00 -1.73
N LYS A 194 7.48 -3.50 -0.70
CA LYS A 194 8.45 -4.29 0.08
C LYS A 194 7.83 -5.55 0.71
N ARG A 195 6.53 -5.54 1.01
CA ARG A 195 5.81 -6.70 1.58
C ARG A 195 5.23 -7.64 0.54
N GLY A 196 5.05 -7.18 -0.71
CA GLY A 196 4.25 -7.90 -1.73
C GLY A 196 2.74 -7.92 -1.47
N THR A 197 2.24 -7.10 -0.54
CA THR A 197 0.81 -7.02 -0.18
C THR A 197 0.49 -5.63 0.38
N TRP A 198 -0.66 -5.09 -0.01
CA TRP A 198 -1.14 -3.81 0.52
C TRP A 198 -1.49 -3.94 1.98
N GLU A 199 -2.25 -4.99 2.31
CA GLU A 199 -2.53 -5.29 3.70
C GLU A 199 -1.25 -5.73 4.39
N LYS A 200 -0.96 -5.12 5.53
CA LYS A 200 -0.08 -5.78 6.50
C LYS A 200 -0.75 -7.12 6.78
N PRO A 201 -0.04 -8.27 6.71
CA PRO A 201 -0.60 -9.53 7.13
C PRO A 201 -1.32 -9.26 8.45
N ALA A 202 -2.63 -9.48 8.48
CA ALA A 202 -3.30 -9.58 9.75
C ALA A 202 -2.44 -10.56 10.53
N HIS A 203 -1.92 -10.15 11.69
CA HIS A 203 -1.46 -11.14 12.66
C HIS A 203 -2.58 -12.14 12.69
N LYS A 204 -2.34 -13.34 12.10
CA LYS A 204 -3.37 -14.31 11.69
C LYS A 204 -4.45 -14.21 12.73
N GLN A 205 -5.57 -13.56 12.38
CA GLN A 205 -6.49 -13.04 13.39
C GLN A 205 -6.90 -14.26 14.18
N ALA A 206 -6.33 -14.41 15.38
CA ALA A 206 -6.63 -15.55 16.20
C ALA A 206 -8.13 -15.41 16.39
N ALA A 207 -8.90 -16.42 15.97
CA ALA A 207 -10.29 -16.56 16.35
C ALA A 207 -10.39 -16.08 17.81
N PRO A 208 -11.35 -15.19 18.15
CA PRO A 208 -11.34 -14.46 19.41
C PRO A 208 -10.94 -15.43 20.51
N ALA A 209 -9.69 -15.30 20.99
CA ALA A 209 -9.16 -16.34 21.85
C ALA A 209 -10.02 -16.27 23.09
N GLY A 210 -10.71 -17.36 23.39
CA GLY A 210 -11.47 -17.49 24.62
C GLY A 210 -10.61 -17.04 25.79
N THR A 211 -11.27 -16.48 26.80
CA THR A 211 -10.62 -16.13 28.06
C THR A 211 -9.72 -17.28 28.51
N LEU A 212 -8.42 -17.02 28.62
CA LEU A 212 -7.41 -17.97 29.07
C LEU A 212 -7.13 -17.72 30.55
N SER A 213 -7.14 -18.78 31.36
CA SER A 213 -6.60 -18.72 32.71
C SER A 213 -5.10 -19.05 32.70
N TYR A 214 -4.29 -18.23 33.37
CA TYR A 214 -2.85 -18.40 33.51
C TYR A 214 -2.44 -18.34 34.99
N VAL A 215 -1.80 -19.40 35.49
CA VAL A 215 -1.26 -19.43 36.86
C VAL A 215 0.17 -18.88 36.84
N VAL A 216 0.40 -17.79 37.58
CA VAL A 216 1.69 -17.10 37.71
C VAL A 216 2.75 -18.05 38.27
N ARG A 217 3.91 -18.12 37.62
CA ARG A 217 5.04 -18.95 38.03
C ARG A 217 6.10 -18.11 38.77
N PRO A 218 6.95 -18.72 39.61
CA PRO A 218 8.08 -18.02 40.19
C PRO A 218 8.93 -17.32 39.11
N GLY A 219 9.15 -16.01 39.26
CA GLY A 219 9.93 -15.20 38.31
C GLY A 219 9.15 -14.59 37.14
N ASP A 220 7.83 -14.82 37.08
CA ASP A 220 6.94 -14.12 36.15
C ASP A 220 6.78 -12.64 36.50
N THR A 221 6.53 -11.84 35.47
CA THR A 221 6.05 -10.46 35.59
C THR A 221 4.91 -10.25 34.61
N LEU A 222 4.00 -9.31 34.87
CA LEU A 222 2.92 -9.01 33.91
C LEU A 222 3.46 -8.61 32.54
N SER A 223 4.64 -7.97 32.49
CA SER A 223 5.32 -7.64 31.23
C SER A 223 5.80 -8.88 30.46
N LYS A 224 6.33 -9.91 31.15
CA LYS A 224 6.74 -11.17 30.52
C LYS A 224 5.51 -11.94 30.02
N ILE A 225 4.51 -12.10 30.89
CA ILE A 225 3.24 -12.77 30.57
C ILE A 225 2.57 -12.06 29.38
N GLY A 226 2.51 -10.74 29.42
CA GLY A 226 1.93 -9.93 28.35
C GLY A 226 2.61 -10.11 27.00
N ARG A 227 3.94 -10.19 26.97
CA ARG A 227 4.67 -10.52 25.73
C ARG A 227 4.37 -11.92 25.23
N THR A 228 4.29 -12.91 26.12
CA THR A 228 3.95 -14.29 25.76
C THR A 228 2.59 -14.41 25.09
N PHE A 229 1.59 -13.66 25.57
CA PHE A 229 0.22 -13.75 25.08
C PHE A 229 -0.19 -12.61 24.14
N GLY A 230 0.73 -11.69 23.81
CA GLY A 230 0.44 -10.52 22.97
C GLY A 230 -0.56 -9.53 23.59
N VAL A 231 -0.59 -9.42 24.93
CA VAL A 231 -1.50 -8.53 25.68
C VAL A 231 -0.68 -7.53 26.49
N PRO A 232 -0.93 -6.22 26.43
CA PRO A 232 -0.20 -5.26 27.27
C PRO A 232 -0.38 -5.56 28.77
N ALA A 233 0.71 -5.42 29.55
CA ALA A 233 0.71 -5.69 30.99
C ALA A 233 -0.36 -4.88 31.75
N THR A 234 -0.64 -3.65 31.32
CA THR A 234 -1.67 -2.77 31.87
C THR A 234 -3.09 -3.31 31.65
N VAL A 235 -3.33 -3.97 30.51
CA VAL A 235 -4.61 -4.65 30.22
C VAL A 235 -4.77 -5.85 31.13
N ILE A 236 -3.72 -6.66 31.27
CA ILE A 236 -3.74 -7.82 32.19
C ILE A 236 -4.01 -7.35 33.62
N ALA A 237 -3.33 -6.29 34.06
CA ALA A 237 -3.52 -5.73 35.40
C ALA A 237 -4.97 -5.27 35.61
N ARG A 238 -5.53 -4.49 34.67
CA ARG A 238 -6.92 -4.02 34.72
C ARG A 238 -7.92 -5.19 34.76
N ASP A 239 -7.76 -6.15 33.86
CA ASP A 239 -8.66 -7.29 33.72
C ASP A 239 -8.69 -8.17 34.98
N ASN A 240 -7.59 -8.18 35.72
CA ASN A 240 -7.42 -8.93 36.97
C ASN A 240 -7.51 -8.05 38.23
N LYS A 241 -7.92 -6.78 38.09
CA LYS A 241 -8.06 -5.81 39.19
C LYS A 241 -6.78 -5.64 40.03
N ILE A 242 -5.62 -5.70 39.39
CA ILE A 242 -4.30 -5.53 40.01
C ILE A 242 -3.94 -4.04 39.98
N ALA A 243 -3.85 -3.42 41.16
CA ALA A 243 -3.53 -2.00 41.29
C ALA A 243 -2.06 -1.69 40.92
N ASN A 244 -1.13 -2.57 41.29
CA ASN A 244 0.29 -2.44 40.97
C ASN A 244 0.76 -3.58 40.06
N PRO A 245 1.03 -3.31 38.77
CA PRO A 245 1.45 -4.33 37.81
C PRO A 245 2.74 -5.10 38.18
N ASN A 246 3.53 -4.57 39.11
CA ASN A 246 4.76 -5.20 39.59
C ASN A 246 4.53 -6.14 40.81
N GLN A 247 3.30 -6.24 41.31
CA GLN A 247 2.95 -7.04 42.49
C GLN A 247 2.05 -8.22 42.12
N ILE A 248 2.60 -9.16 41.32
CA ILE A 248 1.99 -10.48 41.14
C ILE A 248 2.76 -11.53 41.95
N VAL A 249 2.06 -12.55 42.44
CA VAL A 249 2.64 -13.62 43.24
C VAL A 249 2.51 -14.96 42.55
N ALA A 250 3.52 -15.83 42.72
CA ALA A 250 3.46 -17.19 42.19
C ALA A 250 2.23 -17.94 42.76
N GLY A 251 1.54 -18.67 41.89
CA GLY A 251 0.26 -19.33 42.21
C GLY A 251 -0.98 -18.46 41.98
N GLN A 252 -0.83 -17.15 41.73
CA GLN A 252 -1.95 -16.28 41.38
C GLN A 252 -2.53 -16.66 40.01
N GLU A 253 -3.85 -16.80 39.93
CA GLU A 253 -4.55 -17.05 38.68
C GLU A 253 -4.88 -15.72 37.98
N LEU A 254 -4.50 -15.59 36.71
CA LEU A 254 -4.74 -14.43 35.87
C LEU A 254 -5.63 -14.80 34.69
N THR A 255 -6.66 -14.00 34.51
CA THR A 255 -7.49 -13.93 33.31
C THR A 255 -6.72 -13.18 32.22
N ILE A 256 -6.28 -13.89 31.20
CA ILE A 256 -5.62 -13.34 30.01
C ILE A 256 -6.59 -13.43 28.83
N ARG A 257 -6.67 -12.37 28.02
CA ARG A 257 -7.50 -12.34 26.81
C ARG A 257 -6.61 -12.13 25.57
N PRO A 258 -5.95 -13.20 25.08
CA PRO A 258 -5.08 -13.10 23.92
C PRO A 258 -5.85 -12.54 22.71
N GLY A 259 -5.24 -11.62 21.95
CA GLY A 259 -5.88 -11.01 20.78
C GLY A 259 -6.85 -9.87 21.07
N ALA A 260 -7.02 -9.44 22.34
CA ALA A 260 -7.69 -8.18 22.65
C ALA A 260 -6.88 -7.02 22.08
N ARG A 261 -7.22 -6.58 20.87
CA ARG A 261 -6.64 -5.37 20.26
C ARG A 261 -7.11 -4.19 21.09
N VAL A 262 -6.17 -3.50 21.72
CA VAL A 262 -6.45 -2.29 22.49
C VAL A 262 -5.61 -1.13 21.98
N HIS A 263 -6.07 0.07 22.26
CA HIS A 263 -5.37 1.32 22.03
C HIS A 263 -5.35 2.11 23.35
N VAL A 264 -4.17 2.60 23.72
CA VAL A 264 -4.01 3.52 24.85
C VAL A 264 -4.14 4.93 24.30
N VAL A 265 -5.13 5.67 24.79
CA VAL A 265 -5.45 7.02 24.33
C VAL A 265 -4.28 7.95 24.68
N ASP A 266 -3.75 8.66 23.69
CA ASP A 266 -2.75 9.70 23.87
C ASP A 266 -3.38 11.09 24.06
N LYS A 267 -2.57 12.06 24.47
CA LYS A 267 -3.01 13.46 24.64
C LYS A 267 -3.53 14.02 23.31
N GLY A 268 -4.81 14.44 23.33
CA GLY A 268 -5.46 15.09 22.20
C GLY A 268 -6.15 14.13 21.22
N GLU A 269 -6.18 12.84 21.52
CA GLU A 269 -6.90 11.87 20.69
C GLU A 269 -8.42 11.87 20.95
N SER A 270 -9.17 11.42 19.96
CA SER A 270 -10.64 11.34 19.99
C SER A 270 -11.10 10.03 19.35
N TYR A 271 -12.35 9.63 19.59
CA TYR A 271 -12.93 8.45 18.92
C TYR A 271 -12.84 8.54 17.39
N TRP A 272 -12.92 9.74 16.81
CA TRP A 272 -12.78 9.95 15.37
C TRP A 272 -11.35 9.72 14.88
N GLY A 273 -10.35 10.27 15.57
CA GLY A 273 -8.95 10.06 15.20
C GLY A 273 -8.53 8.60 15.36
N ILE A 274 -8.89 7.99 16.49
CA ILE A 274 -8.55 6.62 16.83
C ILE A 274 -9.31 5.65 15.91
N GLY A 275 -10.61 5.86 15.71
CA GLY A 275 -11.43 5.06 14.80
C GLY A 275 -10.85 5.07 13.38
N ARG A 276 -10.53 6.26 12.84
CA ARG A 276 -9.88 6.40 11.52
C ARG A 276 -8.55 5.65 11.44
N ARG A 277 -7.72 5.70 12.50
CA ARG A 277 -6.43 4.99 12.54
C ARG A 277 -6.60 3.46 12.46
N TYR A 278 -7.65 2.94 13.06
CA TYR A 278 -7.87 1.48 13.16
C TYR A 278 -8.98 0.95 12.23
N GLY A 279 -9.55 1.79 11.36
CA GLY A 279 -10.61 1.40 10.44
C GLY A 279 -11.96 1.12 11.12
N LEU A 280 -12.23 1.76 12.26
CA LEU A 280 -13.50 1.67 13.00
C LEU A 280 -14.27 2.99 12.89
N THR A 281 -15.61 2.92 12.83
CA THR A 281 -16.40 4.12 13.04
C THR A 281 -16.29 4.58 14.51
N PRO A 282 -16.38 5.90 14.78
CA PRO A 282 -16.36 6.42 16.15
C PRO A 282 -17.41 5.75 17.03
N GLU A 283 -18.60 5.50 16.49
CA GLU A 283 -19.73 4.86 17.17
C GLU A 283 -19.40 3.41 17.52
N ARG A 284 -18.79 2.66 16.58
CA ARG A 284 -18.38 1.28 16.82
C ARG A 284 -17.29 1.21 17.88
N LEU A 285 -16.30 2.09 17.81
CA LEU A 285 -15.22 2.15 18.79
C LEU A 285 -15.76 2.49 20.20
N ALA A 286 -16.64 3.47 20.33
CA ALA A 286 -17.26 3.79 21.60
C ALA A 286 -18.10 2.61 22.14
N ALA A 287 -18.93 2.00 21.29
CA ALA A 287 -19.80 0.88 21.67
C ALA A 287 -19.02 -0.36 22.14
N LEU A 288 -17.89 -0.69 21.49
CA LEU A 288 -16.97 -1.76 21.93
C LEU A 288 -16.44 -1.54 23.35
N ASN A 289 -16.46 -0.30 23.82
CA ASN A 289 -15.97 0.12 25.12
C ASN A 289 -17.07 0.43 26.12
N GLY A 290 -18.33 0.06 25.82
CA GLY A 290 -19.48 0.34 26.66
C GLY A 290 -19.77 1.84 26.81
N LYS A 291 -19.35 2.64 25.83
CA LYS A 291 -19.46 4.09 25.78
C LYS A 291 -20.23 4.52 24.53
N THR A 292 -20.55 5.80 24.47
CA THR A 292 -21.06 6.51 23.30
C THR A 292 -20.02 7.54 22.85
N THR A 293 -20.17 8.07 21.64
CA THR A 293 -19.29 9.14 21.13
C THR A 293 -19.41 10.45 21.91
N LYS A 294 -20.38 10.56 22.83
CA LYS A 294 -20.54 11.69 23.76
C LYS A 294 -19.67 11.56 25.02
N ASP A 295 -19.20 10.36 25.34
CA ASP A 295 -18.37 10.12 26.52
C ASP A 295 -16.94 10.58 26.29
N THR A 296 -16.41 11.42 27.17
CA THR A 296 -15.00 11.84 27.08
C THR A 296 -14.06 10.66 27.28
N ILE A 297 -13.02 10.60 26.45
CA ILE A 297 -11.85 9.74 26.66
C ILE A 297 -10.68 10.59 27.14
N TYR A 298 -9.90 10.04 28.06
CA TYR A 298 -8.76 10.70 28.68
C TYR A 298 -7.46 10.03 28.27
N PRO A 299 -6.34 10.78 28.23
CA PRO A 299 -5.03 10.17 28.01
C PRO A 299 -4.74 9.08 29.04
N GLY A 300 -4.30 7.92 28.58
CA GLY A 300 -4.11 6.71 29.37
C GLY A 300 -5.31 5.75 29.38
N ASP A 301 -6.48 6.17 28.88
CA ASP A 301 -7.62 5.27 28.71
C ASP A 301 -7.27 4.13 27.77
N ILE A 302 -7.78 2.93 28.05
CA ILE A 302 -7.56 1.75 27.22
C ILE A 302 -8.84 1.41 26.48
N LEU A 303 -8.87 1.69 25.18
CA LEU A 303 -9.98 1.36 24.29
C LEU A 303 -9.77 0.02 23.60
N ARG A 304 -10.75 -0.87 23.70
CA ARG A 304 -10.89 -2.10 22.90
C ARG A 304 -11.20 -1.75 21.45
N LEU A 305 -10.56 -2.44 20.53
CA LEU A 305 -10.71 -2.30 19.09
C LEU A 305 -11.41 -3.49 18.43
N ALA A 306 -11.72 -4.55 19.20
CA ALA A 306 -12.45 -5.74 18.78
C ALA A 306 -13.19 -6.39 19.95
#